data_AF-A0A0X8H046-F1
#
_entry.id   AF-A0A0X8H046-F1
#
_cell.length_a   1.000
_cell.length_b   1.000
_cell.length_c   1.000
_cell.angle_alpha   90.00
_cell.angle_beta   90.00
_cell.angle_gamma   90.00
#
_symmetry.space_group_name_H-M   'P 1'
#
loop_
_entity.id
_entity.type
_entity.pdbx_description
1 polymer ?
#
loop_
_entity_poly.entity_id
_entity_poly.type
_entity_poly.pdbx_seq_one_letter_code
_entity_poly.pdbx_strand_id
1 'polypeptide(L)'
;MNSVNIILRDFDGVLVGEDTIGVDRGAWICVKQSIPMICACGDFDSVTQTQHEHIKMLTKTYQLPKIKDITDFEYALSLCKNYDHIYVYGAFGGRIDHLLVNIELLKRDARIHFVSDSQEAYTLGVGRHTIAKDTKYVSFIAIEDSVISLDGFKYPLQKRSITPRDLYLTSNEVIHNDHVITIHKGRVCVLCIYHETTK
;
A
#
# COMPACT_ATOMS: atom_id res chain seq x y z
N MET A 1 -3.37 15.77 -10.52
CA MET A 1 -3.68 14.41 -10.02
C MET A 1 -3.79 14.55 -8.54
N ASN A 2 -4.95 14.22 -7.98
CA ASN A 2 -5.22 14.40 -6.55
C ASN A 2 -4.72 13.17 -5.80
N SER A 3 -4.02 13.37 -4.69
CA SER A 3 -3.47 12.27 -3.89
C SER A 3 -3.83 12.38 -2.42
N VAL A 4 -3.98 11.23 -1.77
CA VAL A 4 -4.32 11.15 -0.33
C VAL A 4 -3.44 10.14 0.37
N ASN A 5 -3.08 10.45 1.60
CA ASN A 5 -2.43 9.55 2.53
C ASN A 5 -3.49 8.87 3.41
N ILE A 6 -3.42 7.54 3.53
CA ILE A 6 -4.16 6.77 4.53
C ILE A 6 -3.15 6.27 5.56
N ILE A 7 -3.32 6.68 6.81
CA ILE A 7 -2.46 6.25 7.91
C ILE A 7 -3.19 5.17 8.69
N LEU A 8 -2.70 3.93 8.61
CA LEU A 8 -3.26 2.80 9.35
C LEU A 8 -2.60 2.62 10.72
N ARG A 9 -1.28 2.82 10.79
CA ARG A 9 -0.44 2.58 11.98
C ARG A 9 0.78 3.49 12.01
N ASP A 10 1.67 3.23 12.96
CA ASP A 10 2.99 3.85 13.03
C ASP A 10 3.71 3.67 11.68
N PHE A 11 4.32 4.76 11.22
CA PHE A 11 5.09 4.83 10.00
C PHE A 11 6.21 5.84 10.18
N ASP A 12 7.26 5.66 9.41
CA ASP A 12 8.39 6.57 9.30
C ASP A 12 8.42 7.19 7.90
N GLY A 13 9.02 8.37 7.80
CA GLY A 13 9.20 9.08 6.52
C GLY A 13 8.23 10.24 6.32
N VAL A 14 8.19 10.72 5.08
CA VAL A 14 7.45 11.92 4.68
C VAL A 14 6.19 11.51 3.92
N LEU A 15 5.07 12.13 4.27
CA LEU A 15 3.82 11.98 3.52
C LEU A 15 3.94 12.62 2.15
N VAL A 16 3.50 11.90 1.12
CA VAL A 16 3.60 12.37 -0.28
C VAL A 16 2.26 12.81 -0.86
N GLY A 17 1.14 12.39 -0.25
CA GLY A 17 -0.20 12.82 -0.63
C GLY A 17 -0.54 14.24 -0.14
N GLU A 18 -1.47 14.90 -0.82
CA GLU A 18 -1.93 16.26 -0.48
C GLU A 18 -2.83 16.28 0.76
N ASP A 19 -3.72 15.30 0.86
CA ASP A 19 -4.64 15.14 1.99
C ASP A 19 -4.26 13.96 2.88
N THR A 20 -4.80 13.90 4.10
CA THR A 20 -4.54 12.78 5.02
C THR A 20 -5.81 12.30 5.73
N ILE A 21 -6.01 10.98 5.73
CA ILE A 21 -7.06 10.27 6.46
C ILE A 21 -6.42 9.36 7.49
N GLY A 22 -6.81 9.50 8.76
CA GLY A 22 -6.38 8.62 9.84
C GLY A 22 -7.36 7.46 10.06
N VAL A 23 -6.87 6.23 10.17
CA VAL A 23 -7.70 5.05 10.44
C VAL A 23 -7.36 4.46 11.79
N ASP A 24 -8.35 4.35 12.69
CA ASP A 24 -8.19 3.86 14.07
C ASP A 24 -6.95 4.48 14.77
N ARG A 25 -5.99 3.65 15.20
CA ARG A 25 -4.73 4.08 15.80
C ARG A 25 -3.91 4.99 14.88
N GLY A 26 -4.01 4.83 13.57
CA GLY A 26 -3.37 5.73 12.61
C GLY A 26 -3.84 7.18 12.73
N ALA A 27 -5.10 7.43 13.10
CA ALA A 27 -5.56 8.77 13.43
C ALA A 27 -4.85 9.33 14.67
N TRP A 28 -4.63 8.49 15.69
CA TRP A 28 -3.84 8.89 16.86
C TRP A 28 -2.37 9.18 16.50
N ILE A 29 -1.79 8.43 15.55
CA ILE A 29 -0.42 8.71 15.06
C ILE A 29 -0.36 10.09 14.42
N CYS A 30 -1.34 10.44 13.58
CA CYS A 30 -1.43 11.77 12.98
C CYS A 30 -1.46 12.86 14.05
N VAL A 31 -2.28 12.69 15.11
CA VAL A 31 -2.33 13.63 16.23
C VAL A 31 -0.97 13.78 16.91
N LYS A 32 -0.30 12.66 17.26
CA LYS A 32 1.04 12.70 17.89
C LYS A 32 2.08 13.42 17.03
N GLN A 33 2.01 13.24 15.72
CA GLN A 33 2.95 13.83 14.76
C GLN A 33 2.51 15.22 14.27
N SER A 34 1.42 15.78 14.81
CA SER A 34 0.84 17.07 14.38
C SER A 34 0.52 17.11 12.87
N ILE A 35 0.11 15.98 12.30
CA ILE A 35 -0.29 15.86 10.90
C ILE A 35 -1.77 16.23 10.77
N PRO A 36 -2.11 17.24 9.95
CA PRO A 36 -3.50 17.63 9.74
C PRO A 36 -4.25 16.54 8.96
N MET A 37 -5.46 16.21 9.43
CA MET A 37 -6.32 15.22 8.79
C MET A 37 -7.58 15.88 8.25
N ILE A 38 -8.01 15.50 7.05
CA ILE A 38 -9.34 15.88 6.53
C ILE A 38 -10.46 15.13 7.25
N CYS A 39 -10.20 13.89 7.68
CA CYS A 39 -11.06 13.12 8.55
C CYS A 39 -10.30 11.95 9.20
N ALA A 40 -10.95 11.35 10.20
CA ALA A 40 -10.58 10.06 10.76
C ALA A 40 -11.76 9.08 10.67
N CYS A 41 -11.49 7.79 10.54
CA CYS A 41 -12.53 6.75 10.60
C CYS A 41 -12.04 5.50 11.34
N GLY A 42 -12.97 4.76 11.94
CA GLY A 42 -12.61 3.63 12.77
C GLY A 42 -13.72 3.20 13.71
N ASP A 43 -13.61 2.01 14.28
CA ASP A 43 -14.32 1.70 15.52
C ASP A 43 -13.57 2.23 16.77
N PHE A 44 -12.31 2.63 16.59
CA PHE A 44 -11.43 3.23 17.60
C PHE A 44 -11.17 2.33 18.81
N ASP A 45 -11.31 1.01 18.67
CA ASP A 45 -11.07 0.08 19.78
C ASP A 45 -9.58 -0.08 20.15
N SER A 46 -8.70 0.39 19.27
CA SER A 46 -7.24 0.37 19.42
C SER A 46 -6.65 1.63 20.07
N VAL A 47 -7.49 2.60 20.46
CA VAL A 47 -7.09 3.84 21.15
C VAL A 47 -7.86 4.00 22.47
N THR A 48 -7.30 4.75 23.41
CA THR A 48 -7.99 5.05 24.69
C THR A 48 -9.10 6.09 24.49
N GLN A 49 -10.04 6.15 25.44
CA GLN A 49 -11.11 7.16 25.42
C GLN A 49 -10.57 8.60 25.29
N THR A 50 -9.52 8.93 26.05
CA THR A 50 -8.88 10.25 25.99
C THR A 50 -8.21 10.52 24.64
N GLN A 51 -7.57 9.51 24.04
CA GLN A 51 -6.98 9.64 22.70
C GLN A 51 -8.07 9.86 21.65
N HIS A 52 -9.17 9.12 21.75
CA HIS A 52 -10.30 9.23 20.85
C HIS A 52 -10.99 10.60 20.94
N GLU A 53 -11.17 11.13 22.15
CA GLU A 53 -11.67 12.49 22.35
C GLU A 53 -10.75 13.53 21.72
N HIS A 54 -9.43 13.36 21.83
CA HIS A 54 -8.47 14.26 21.19
C HIS A 54 -8.56 14.21 19.66
N ILE A 55 -8.70 13.03 19.06
CA ILE A 55 -8.92 12.90 17.61
C ILE A 55 -10.18 13.67 17.19
N LYS A 56 -11.30 13.51 17.90
CA LYS A 56 -12.57 14.20 17.59
C LYS A 56 -12.48 15.72 17.68
N MET A 57 -11.62 16.25 18.54
CA MET A 57 -11.42 17.71 18.65
C MET A 57 -10.67 18.29 17.45
N LEU A 58 -9.82 17.50 16.78
CA LEU A 58 -8.92 17.99 15.74
C LEU A 58 -9.43 17.74 14.32
N THR A 59 -10.29 16.74 14.11
CA THR A 59 -10.77 16.41 12.76
C THR A 59 -12.18 15.82 12.78
N LYS A 60 -12.81 15.78 11.61
CA LYS A 60 -14.10 15.11 11.42
C LYS A 60 -13.92 13.60 11.60
N THR A 61 -14.66 13.02 12.54
CA THR A 61 -14.56 11.57 12.84
C THR A 61 -15.79 10.80 12.36
N TYR A 62 -15.57 9.76 11.57
CA TYR A 62 -16.57 8.76 11.19
C TYR A 62 -16.46 7.55 12.12
N GLN A 63 -17.33 7.50 13.14
CA GLN A 63 -17.41 6.36 14.04
C GLN A 63 -18.10 5.18 13.35
N LEU A 64 -17.41 4.05 13.29
CA LEU A 64 -17.93 2.81 12.73
C LEU A 64 -18.41 1.86 13.84
N PRO A 65 -19.42 1.02 13.56
CA PRO A 65 -19.79 -0.08 14.45
C PRO A 65 -18.64 -1.08 14.59
N LYS A 66 -18.56 -1.73 15.76
CA LYS A 66 -17.56 -2.78 16.02
C LYS A 66 -17.84 -4.08 15.26
N ILE A 67 -19.11 -4.38 15.04
CA ILE A 67 -19.56 -5.54 14.25
C ILE A 67 -20.02 -5.01 12.89
N LYS A 68 -19.28 -5.39 11.84
CA LYS A 68 -19.48 -4.94 10.45
C LYS A 68 -18.79 -5.93 9.50
N ASP A 69 -19.22 -5.93 8.24
CA ASP A 69 -18.66 -6.79 7.19
C ASP A 69 -17.51 -6.15 6.39
N ILE A 70 -17.19 -4.89 6.69
CA ILE A 70 -16.11 -4.13 6.02
C ILE A 70 -15.03 -3.74 7.03
N THR A 71 -13.77 -3.74 6.60
CA THR A 71 -12.68 -3.24 7.46
C THR A 71 -12.67 -1.72 7.53
N ASP A 72 -12.05 -1.15 8.56
CA ASP A 72 -11.88 0.31 8.68
C ASP A 72 -11.05 0.89 7.52
N PHE A 73 -10.07 0.13 7.02
CA PHE A 73 -9.31 0.51 5.83
C PHE A 73 -10.18 0.50 4.56
N GLU A 74 -11.02 -0.51 4.37
CA GLU A 74 -11.97 -0.56 3.26
C GLU A 74 -12.98 0.59 3.31
N TYR A 75 -13.44 0.97 4.50
CA TYR A 75 -14.26 2.17 4.67
C TYR A 75 -13.48 3.44 4.30
N ALA A 76 -12.22 3.58 4.73
CA ALA A 76 -11.37 4.73 4.37
C ALA A 76 -11.20 4.85 2.84
N LEU A 77 -11.01 3.74 2.13
CA LEU A 77 -10.95 3.72 0.66
C LEU A 77 -12.27 4.22 0.03
N SER A 78 -13.42 3.95 0.65
CA SER A 78 -14.72 4.45 0.17
C SER A 78 -14.85 5.98 0.24
N LEU A 79 -14.06 6.65 1.08
CA LEU A 79 -13.97 8.10 1.17
C LEU A 79 -13.06 8.70 0.07
N CYS A 80 -12.22 7.87 -0.56
CA CYS A 80 -11.17 8.30 -1.48
C CYS A 80 -11.59 8.27 -2.97
N LYS A 81 -12.89 8.41 -3.28
CA LYS A 81 -13.41 8.25 -4.66
C LYS A 81 -12.87 9.28 -5.66
N ASN A 82 -12.50 10.46 -5.19
CA ASN A 82 -12.04 11.58 -6.03
C ASN A 82 -10.52 11.71 -6.09
N TYR A 83 -9.77 10.73 -5.56
CA TYR A 83 -8.31 10.71 -5.62
C TYR A 83 -7.84 9.73 -6.70
N ASP A 84 -6.79 10.15 -7.40
CA ASP A 84 -6.10 9.37 -8.42
C ASP A 84 -5.07 8.42 -7.79
N HIS A 85 -4.47 8.83 -6.66
CA HIS A 85 -3.46 8.07 -5.93
C HIS A 85 -3.75 8.00 -4.43
N ILE A 86 -3.59 6.82 -3.84
CA ILE A 86 -3.84 6.54 -2.43
C ILE A 86 -2.58 5.92 -1.85
N TYR A 87 -1.81 6.71 -1.11
CA TYR A 87 -0.61 6.25 -0.41
C TYR A 87 -1.01 5.72 0.97
N VAL A 88 -0.69 4.47 1.25
CA VAL A 88 -1.11 3.80 2.50
C VAL A 88 0.09 3.46 3.34
N TYR A 89 0.11 4.01 4.54
CA TYR A 89 1.19 3.85 5.51
C TYR A 89 0.76 2.90 6.64
N GLY A 90 1.71 2.09 7.13
CA GLY A 90 1.44 1.09 8.17
C GLY A 90 0.67 -0.14 7.68
N ALA A 91 0.63 -0.39 6.36
CA ALA A 91 -0.11 -1.48 5.75
C ALA A 91 0.53 -2.87 5.90
N PHE A 92 1.85 -2.95 6.11
CA PHE A 92 2.64 -4.19 6.12
C PHE A 92 2.69 -4.94 7.47
N GLY A 93 2.29 -4.31 8.58
CA GLY A 93 2.58 -4.81 9.94
C GLY A 93 1.41 -5.36 10.75
N GLY A 94 1.72 -5.82 11.97
CA GLY A 94 0.81 -6.30 13.03
C GLY A 94 0.07 -7.60 12.70
N ARG A 95 -1.27 -7.62 12.78
CA ARG A 95 -2.01 -8.87 12.58
C ARG A 95 -1.94 -9.35 11.12
N ILE A 96 -1.58 -10.62 10.93
CA ILE A 96 -1.38 -11.24 9.61
C ILE A 96 -2.67 -11.26 8.78
N ASP A 97 -3.82 -11.49 9.41
CA ASP A 97 -5.11 -11.45 8.73
C ASP A 97 -5.43 -10.06 8.14
N HIS A 98 -5.11 -8.98 8.86
CA HIS A 98 -5.24 -7.62 8.33
C HIS A 98 -4.29 -7.40 7.14
N LEU A 99 -3.04 -7.88 7.22
CA LEU A 99 -2.10 -7.79 6.11
C LEU A 99 -2.64 -8.49 4.86
N LEU A 100 -3.21 -9.68 5.00
CA LEU A 100 -3.79 -10.42 3.88
C LEU A 100 -4.97 -9.68 3.25
N VAL A 101 -5.85 -9.07 4.06
CA VAL A 101 -6.95 -8.23 3.56
C VAL A 101 -6.41 -6.97 2.86
N ASN A 102 -5.41 -6.30 3.44
CA ASN A 102 -4.78 -5.13 2.83
C ASN A 102 -4.21 -5.47 1.45
N ILE A 103 -3.47 -6.57 1.33
CA ILE A 103 -2.92 -7.02 0.04
C ILE A 103 -4.04 -7.33 -0.97
N GLU A 104 -5.15 -7.90 -0.52
CA GLU A 104 -6.30 -8.13 -1.40
C GLU A 104 -6.96 -6.83 -1.87
N LEU A 105 -7.08 -5.81 -1.00
CA LEU A 105 -7.55 -4.48 -1.38
C LEU A 105 -6.61 -3.81 -2.39
N LEU A 106 -5.29 -3.92 -2.17
CA LEU A 106 -4.27 -3.44 -3.09
C LEU A 106 -4.44 -4.05 -4.50
N LYS A 107 -4.73 -5.35 -4.60
CA LYS A 107 -4.95 -6.01 -5.90
C LYS A 107 -6.23 -5.54 -6.62
N ARG A 108 -7.23 -5.08 -5.87
CA ARG A 108 -8.53 -4.65 -6.39
C ARG A 108 -8.51 -3.20 -6.88
N ASP A 109 -7.70 -2.35 -6.28
CA ASP A 109 -7.66 -0.92 -6.58
C ASP A 109 -6.25 -0.46 -6.93
N ALA A 110 -6.03 -0.20 -8.23
CA ALA A 110 -4.73 0.17 -8.76
C ALA A 110 -4.23 1.55 -8.31
N ARG A 111 -5.09 2.35 -7.65
CA ARG A 111 -4.71 3.65 -7.08
C ARG A 111 -3.91 3.50 -5.79
N ILE A 112 -3.97 2.32 -5.15
CA ILE A 112 -3.34 2.05 -3.87
C ILE A 112 -1.84 1.79 -4.05
N HIS A 113 -1.04 2.46 -3.21
CA HIS A 113 0.40 2.28 -3.09
C HIS A 113 0.74 2.17 -1.61
N PHE A 114 1.19 0.99 -1.18
CA PHE A 114 1.68 0.78 0.17
C PHE A 114 3.10 1.30 0.29
N VAL A 115 3.36 2.13 1.30
CA VAL A 115 4.64 2.79 1.51
C VAL A 115 5.12 2.54 2.93
N SER A 116 6.39 2.15 3.05
CA SER A 116 7.16 2.23 4.29
C SER A 116 8.59 2.65 3.99
N ASP A 117 9.40 2.79 5.04
CA ASP A 117 10.83 3.09 4.98
C ASP A 117 11.65 2.06 4.19
N SER A 118 11.26 0.80 4.30
CA SER A 118 12.05 -0.36 3.86
C SER A 118 11.48 -1.05 2.63
N GLN A 119 10.22 -0.80 2.30
CA GLN A 119 9.51 -1.51 1.25
C GLN A 119 8.29 -0.75 0.74
N GLU A 120 7.88 -1.11 -0.47
CA GLU A 120 6.65 -0.62 -1.07
C GLU A 120 5.93 -1.73 -1.84
N ALA A 121 4.62 -1.56 -2.03
CA ALA A 121 3.82 -2.45 -2.85
C ALA A 121 2.75 -1.68 -3.62
N TYR A 122 2.62 -1.97 -4.91
CA TYR A 122 1.66 -1.33 -5.81
C TYR A 122 1.29 -2.27 -6.95
N THR A 123 0.35 -1.87 -7.80
CA THR A 123 -0.05 -2.68 -8.96
C THR A 123 0.37 -2.02 -10.27
N LEU A 124 0.80 -2.85 -11.23
CA LEU A 124 1.11 -2.44 -12.58
C LEU A 124 0.13 -3.10 -13.56
N GLY A 125 -0.47 -2.28 -14.42
CA GLY A 125 -1.25 -2.73 -15.57
C GLY A 125 -0.42 -2.80 -16.85
N VAL A 126 -1.10 -3.06 -17.98
CA VAL A 126 -0.48 -3.11 -19.31
C VAL A 126 0.33 -1.83 -19.58
N GLY A 127 1.58 -2.01 -20.02
CA GLY A 127 2.48 -0.89 -20.28
C GLY A 127 3.94 -1.22 -19.97
N ARG A 128 4.78 -0.20 -20.06
CA ARG A 128 6.21 -0.25 -19.80
C ARG A 128 6.51 0.60 -18.58
N HIS A 129 7.15 0.01 -17.58
CA HIS A 129 7.30 0.57 -16.23
C HIS A 129 8.73 0.41 -15.73
N THR A 130 9.09 1.20 -14.72
CA THR A 130 10.37 1.17 -14.01
C THR A 130 10.13 1.17 -12.51
N ILE A 131 11.10 0.70 -11.73
CA ILE A 131 11.07 0.77 -10.27
C ILE A 131 12.22 1.62 -9.76
N ALA A 132 12.22 1.92 -8.46
CA ALA A 132 13.29 2.69 -7.86
C ALA A 132 14.64 1.93 -7.96
N LYS A 133 15.72 2.65 -8.28
CA LYS A 133 17.02 2.05 -8.57
C LYS A 133 17.71 1.42 -7.35
N ASP A 134 17.35 1.89 -6.17
CA ASP A 134 17.81 1.39 -4.86
C ASP A 134 17.02 0.17 -4.37
N THR A 135 16.09 -0.36 -5.19
CA THR A 135 15.43 -1.64 -4.91
C THR A 135 16.45 -2.77 -4.85
N LYS A 136 16.65 -3.33 -3.65
CA LYS A 136 17.50 -4.51 -3.43
C LYS A 136 16.85 -5.77 -3.96
N TYR A 137 15.58 -5.99 -3.60
CA TYR A 137 14.79 -7.12 -4.09
C TYR A 137 13.45 -6.67 -4.63
N VAL A 138 13.02 -7.29 -5.72
CA VAL A 138 11.68 -7.10 -6.29
C VAL A 138 10.98 -8.44 -6.47
N SER A 139 9.70 -8.48 -6.11
CA SER A 139 8.83 -9.63 -6.30
C SER A 139 7.61 -9.26 -7.12
N PHE A 140 7.14 -10.19 -7.95
CA PHE A 140 5.99 -10.02 -8.82
C PHE A 140 4.94 -11.08 -8.50
N ILE A 141 3.71 -10.65 -8.21
CA ILE A 141 2.58 -11.53 -7.95
C ILE A 141 1.49 -11.24 -8.98
N ALA A 142 1.20 -12.22 -9.83
CA ALA A 142 0.10 -12.09 -10.79
C ALA A 142 -1.24 -11.93 -10.06
N ILE A 143 -2.01 -10.92 -10.45
CA ILE A 143 -3.38 -10.72 -9.95
C ILE A 143 -4.35 -11.60 -10.74
N GLU A 144 -4.06 -11.75 -12.03
CA GLU A 144 -4.80 -12.54 -13.02
C GLU A 144 -3.82 -13.10 -14.05
N ASP A 145 -4.29 -13.93 -14.98
CA ASP A 145 -3.46 -14.46 -16.06
C ASP A 145 -2.83 -13.32 -16.88
N SER A 146 -1.51 -13.22 -16.79
CA SER A 146 -0.73 -12.09 -17.26
C SER A 146 0.42 -12.53 -18.15
N VAL A 147 0.93 -11.62 -18.98
CA VAL A 147 2.11 -11.86 -19.82
C VAL A 147 3.11 -10.74 -19.58
N ILE A 148 4.31 -11.08 -19.12
CA ILE A 148 5.32 -10.10 -18.70
C ILE A 148 6.68 -10.31 -19.33
N SER A 149 7.44 -9.22 -19.49
CA SER A 149 8.88 -9.25 -19.72
C SER A 149 9.60 -8.47 -18.62
N LEU A 150 10.75 -8.98 -18.20
CA LEU A 150 11.63 -8.36 -17.21
C LEU A 150 13.01 -8.23 -17.86
N ASP A 151 13.37 -6.99 -18.23
CA ASP A 151 14.66 -6.65 -18.81
C ASP A 151 15.52 -5.96 -17.75
N GLY A 152 16.82 -6.28 -17.65
CA GLY A 152 17.69 -5.65 -16.65
C GLY A 152 17.60 -6.22 -15.23
N PHE A 153 17.00 -7.41 -15.07
CA PHE A 153 16.88 -8.14 -13.81
C PHE A 153 17.74 -9.42 -13.82
N LYS A 154 18.13 -9.89 -12.62
CA LYS A 154 18.92 -11.11 -12.42
C LYS A 154 18.24 -12.36 -12.99
N TYR A 155 16.92 -12.44 -12.85
CA TYR A 155 16.07 -13.44 -13.48
C TYR A 155 15.22 -12.75 -14.56
N PRO A 156 15.74 -12.59 -15.79
CA PRO A 156 15.02 -11.93 -16.87
C PRO A 156 13.89 -12.82 -17.39
N LEU A 157 12.86 -12.20 -17.95
CA LEU A 157 11.73 -12.89 -18.58
C LEU A 157 11.43 -12.25 -19.92
N GLN A 158 11.01 -13.06 -20.89
CA GLN A 158 10.58 -12.58 -22.21
C GLN A 158 9.20 -13.12 -22.55
N LYS A 159 8.19 -12.24 -22.56
CA LYS A 159 6.77 -12.58 -22.85
C LYS A 159 6.30 -13.83 -22.11
N ARG A 160 6.71 -13.99 -20.85
CA ARG A 160 6.37 -15.13 -20.01
C ARG A 160 4.90 -15.03 -19.59
N SER A 161 4.12 -16.07 -19.86
CA SER A 161 2.79 -16.22 -19.29
C SER A 161 2.90 -16.64 -17.83
N ILE A 162 2.17 -15.95 -16.96
CA ILE A 162 2.15 -16.16 -15.51
C ILE A 162 0.70 -16.14 -15.01
N THR A 163 0.44 -16.86 -13.95
CA THR A 163 -0.87 -17.01 -13.31
C THR A 163 -0.73 -16.69 -11.82
N PRO A 164 -1.84 -16.44 -11.10
CA PRO A 164 -1.79 -16.26 -9.64
C PRO A 164 -1.22 -17.47 -8.86
N ARG A 165 -1.02 -18.62 -9.52
CA ARG A 165 -0.43 -19.83 -8.93
C ARG A 165 1.09 -19.89 -9.07
N ASP A 166 1.70 -19.02 -9.88
CA ASP A 166 3.14 -18.99 -10.10
C ASP A 166 3.84 -18.24 -8.96
N LEU A 167 4.52 -18.99 -8.09
CA LEU A 167 5.15 -18.46 -6.86
C LEU A 167 6.66 -18.17 -7.01
N TYR A 168 7.25 -18.48 -8.17
CA TYR A 168 8.70 -18.43 -8.39
C TYR A 168 9.22 -17.02 -8.73
N LEU A 169 8.35 -16.03 -8.85
CA LEU A 169 8.66 -14.65 -9.27
C LEU A 169 9.03 -13.74 -8.09
N THR A 170 9.56 -14.32 -7.01
CA THR A 170 9.94 -13.63 -5.78
C THR A 170 11.45 -13.44 -5.71
N SER A 171 11.88 -12.42 -4.98
CA SER A 171 13.30 -12.15 -4.70
C SER A 171 14.19 -12.01 -5.93
N ASN A 172 13.69 -11.34 -6.98
CA ASN A 172 14.50 -10.94 -8.12
C ASN A 172 15.32 -9.69 -7.77
N GLU A 173 16.39 -9.42 -8.53
CA GLU A 173 17.32 -8.31 -8.26
C GLU A 173 17.49 -7.48 -9.53
N VAL A 174 17.62 -6.16 -9.39
CA VAL A 174 17.97 -5.26 -10.48
C VAL A 174 19.47 -5.35 -10.73
N ILE A 175 19.88 -5.67 -11.96
CA ILE A 175 21.31 -5.80 -12.33
C ILE A 175 21.78 -4.68 -13.27
N HIS A 176 20.84 -3.99 -13.93
CA HIS A 176 21.14 -2.93 -14.87
C HIS A 176 20.36 -1.64 -14.55
N ASN A 177 21.01 -0.50 -14.80
CA ASN A 177 20.44 0.83 -14.52
C ASN A 177 19.26 1.20 -15.44
N ASP A 178 19.14 0.52 -16.58
CA ASP A 178 18.10 0.66 -17.60
C ASP A 178 17.07 -0.49 -17.54
N HIS A 179 16.90 -1.10 -16.36
CA HIS A 179 15.91 -2.16 -16.15
C HIS A 179 14.49 -1.68 -16.50
N VAL A 180 13.70 -2.61 -17.02
CA VAL A 180 12.31 -2.34 -17.42
C VAL A 180 11.42 -3.54 -17.17
N ILE A 181 10.24 -3.26 -16.63
CA ILE A 181 9.12 -4.19 -16.54
C ILE A 181 8.17 -3.87 -17.68
N THR A 182 7.82 -4.86 -18.48
CA THR A 182 6.77 -4.73 -19.50
C THR A 182 5.63 -5.69 -19.19
N ILE A 183 4.43 -5.15 -18.97
CA ILE A 183 3.21 -5.93 -18.84
C ILE A 183 2.51 -5.91 -20.21
N HIS A 184 2.50 -7.05 -20.91
CA HIS A 184 1.86 -7.19 -22.22
C HIS A 184 0.35 -7.47 -22.08
N LYS A 185 -0.05 -8.14 -20.99
CA LYS A 185 -1.43 -8.48 -20.66
C LYS A 185 -1.59 -8.62 -19.16
N GLY A 186 -2.76 -8.25 -18.64
CA GLY A 186 -3.18 -8.45 -17.26
C GLY A 186 -2.60 -7.41 -16.30
N ARG A 187 -2.58 -7.75 -15.01
CA ARG A 187 -2.08 -6.89 -13.94
C ARG A 187 -1.25 -7.70 -12.96
N VAL A 188 -0.22 -7.05 -12.42
CA VAL A 188 0.74 -7.66 -11.50
C VAL A 188 0.92 -6.75 -10.29
N CYS A 189 0.88 -7.34 -9.09
CA CYS A 189 1.31 -6.67 -7.87
C CYS A 189 2.83 -6.76 -7.77
N VAL A 190 3.49 -5.62 -7.55
CA VAL A 190 4.94 -5.49 -7.43
C VAL A 190 5.25 -5.14 -6.00
N LEU A 191 6.20 -5.87 -5.40
CA LEU A 191 6.72 -5.60 -4.06
C LEU A 191 8.21 -5.29 -4.19
N CYS A 192 8.62 -4.10 -3.78
CA CYS A 192 10.01 -3.67 -3.78
C CYS A 192 10.52 -3.60 -2.33
N ILE A 193 11.72 -4.13 -2.09
CA ILE A 193 12.41 -4.11 -0.80
C ILE A 193 13.72 -3.35 -0.99
N TYR A 194 13.91 -2.25 -0.25
CA TYR A 194 15.11 -1.42 -0.31
C TYR A 194 16.20 -1.90 0.64
N HIS A 195 15.79 -2.28 1.85
CA HIS A 195 16.66 -2.88 2.84
C HIS A 195 15.88 -3.89 3.66
N GLU A 196 16.58 -4.90 4.16
CA GLU A 196 15.95 -5.90 5.04
C GLU A 196 15.61 -5.23 6.36
N THR A 197 14.36 -5.36 6.79
CA THR A 197 13.94 -4.96 8.13
C THR A 197 14.63 -5.88 9.12
N THR A 198 15.69 -5.38 9.77
CA THR A 198 16.23 -6.02 10.97
C THR A 198 15.15 -6.04 12.03
N LYS A 199 14.80 -7.26 12.48
CA LYS A 199 13.94 -7.48 13.65
C LYS A 199 14.55 -6.87 14.91
#